data_AF-A0A1I9GBM5-F1
#
_entry.id   AF-A0A1I9GBM5-F1
#
_cell.length_a   1.000
_cell.length_b   1.000
_cell.length_c   1.000
_cell.angle_alpha   90.00
_cell.angle_beta   90.00
_cell.angle_gamma   90.00
#
_symmetry.space_group_name_H-M   'P 1'
#
loop_
_entity.id
_entity.type
_entity.pdbx_description
1 polymer ?
#
loop_
_entity_poly.entity_id
_entity_poly.type
_entity_poly.pdbx_seq_one_letter_code
_entity_poly.pdbx_strand_id
1 'polypeptide(L)' 'MAFLRSTDFRQKRTANTMACLLQAMEGSSVVVELKNYSTVHGILAGCDDAMNIEMKAVTVHDSKR' A
#
# COMPACT_ATOMS: atom_id res chain seq x y z
N MET A 1 -15.97 0.28 19.47
CA MET A 1 -15.30 0.82 18.26
C MET A 1 -14.25 1.82 18.71
N ALA A 2 -12.97 1.58 18.43
CA ALA A 2 -11.91 2.54 18.75
C ALA A 2 -11.36 3.12 17.44
N PHE A 3 -11.78 4.33 17.11
CA PHE A 3 -11.13 5.16 16.11
C PHE A 3 -9.85 5.74 16.76
N LEU A 4 -8.70 5.13 16.50
CA LEU A 4 -7.43 5.69 16.92
C LEU A 4 -7.06 6.83 15.97
N ARG A 5 -7.48 8.06 16.33
CA ARG A 5 -6.89 9.29 15.80
C ARG A 5 -5.46 9.42 16.34
N SER A 6 -4.50 8.96 15.55
CA SER A 6 -3.07 9.23 15.77
C SER A 6 -2.46 9.77 14.47
N THR A 7 -2.99 10.89 13.99
CA THR A 7 -2.57 11.50 12.73
C THR A 7 -1.26 12.27 12.83
N ASP A 8 -0.88 12.80 14.01
CA ASP A 8 0.24 13.76 14.07
C ASP A 8 1.63 13.12 14.22
N PHE A 9 1.75 11.93 14.84
CA PHE A 9 3.06 11.26 14.98
C PHE A 9 3.43 10.40 13.76
N ARG A 10 2.46 9.79 13.07
CA ARG A 10 2.71 8.98 11.86
C ARG A 10 3.14 9.85 10.68
N GLN A 11 2.51 11.01 10.51
CA GLN A 11 2.77 11.90 9.38
C GLN A 11 4.21 12.42 9.32
N LYS A 12 4.88 12.57 10.48
CA LYS A 12 6.29 13.03 10.54
C LYS A 12 7.33 11.99 10.12
N ARG A 13 7.06 10.68 10.28
CA ARG A 13 8.03 9.63 9.91
C ARG A 13 7.99 9.31 8.43
N THR A 14 6.80 9.31 7.84
CA THR A 14 6.60 8.91 6.45
C THR A 14 7.15 9.91 5.46
N ALA A 15 7.12 11.21 5.78
CA ALA A 15 7.61 12.30 4.93
C ALA A 15 9.07 12.14 4.47
N ASN A 16 9.89 11.37 5.20
CA ASN A 16 11.32 11.15 4.88
C ASN A 16 11.58 9.82 4.15
N THR A 17 10.54 9.07 3.79
CA THR A 17 10.66 7.76 3.13
C THR A 17 9.78 7.70 1.89
N MET A 18 10.08 6.78 0.97
CA MET A 18 9.22 6.57 -0.21
C MET A 18 7.82 6.01 0.11
N ALA A 19 7.57 5.57 1.34
CA ALA A 19 6.23 5.15 1.76
C ALA A 19 5.20 6.29 1.65
N CYS A 20 5.62 7.56 1.77
CA CYS A 20 4.71 8.69 1.61
C CYS A 20 4.12 8.78 0.19
N LEU A 21 4.86 8.35 -0.83
CA LEU A 21 4.37 8.33 -2.21
C LEU A 21 3.20 7.35 -2.33
N LEU A 22 3.38 6.13 -1.81
CA LEU A 22 2.32 5.11 -1.82
C LEU A 22 1.12 5.56 -0.98
N GLN A 23 1.34 6.14 0.19
CA GLN A 23 0.27 6.70 1.02
C GLN A 23 -0.52 7.79 0.29
N ALA A 24 0.15 8.65 -0.48
CA ALA A 24 -0.51 9.68 -1.29
C ALA A 24 -1.28 9.11 -2.51
N MET A 25 -1.04 7.86 -2.88
CA MET A 25 -1.70 7.17 -4.00
C MET A 25 -2.96 6.40 -3.57
N GLU A 26 -3.41 6.49 -2.30
CA GLU A 26 -4.62 5.83 -1.83
C GLU A 26 -5.81 6.12 -2.74
N GLY A 27 -6.57 5.08 -3.10
CA GLY A 27 -7.67 5.14 -4.06
C GLY A 27 -7.28 4.97 -5.52
N SER A 28 -5.97 4.93 -5.85
CA SER A 28 -5.50 4.74 -7.23
C SER A 28 -5.44 3.25 -7.61
N SER A 29 -5.70 2.96 -8.89
CA SER A 29 -5.42 1.64 -9.48
C SER A 29 -3.92 1.48 -9.68
N VAL A 30 -3.34 0.46 -9.04
CA VAL A 30 -1.89 0.18 -9.06
C VAL A 30 -1.64 -1.30 -9.36
N VAL A 31 -0.46 -1.57 -9.92
CA VAL A 31 0.05 -2.94 -10.07
C VAL A 31 1.27 -3.08 -9.16
N VAL A 32 1.26 -4.09 -8.30
CA VAL A 32 2.36 -4.43 -7.40
C VAL A 32 3.01 -5.72 -7.87
N GLU A 33 4.29 -5.63 -8.25
CA GLU A 33 5.10 -6.81 -8.54
C GLU A 33 5.74 -7.32 -7.24
N LEU A 34 5.52 -8.60 -6.93
CA LEU A 34 6.06 -9.25 -5.75
C LEU A 34 7.38 -9.96 -6.09
N LYS A 35 8.22 -10.20 -5.09
CA LYS A 35 9.53 -10.86 -5.26
C LYS A 35 9.46 -12.27 -5.85
N ASN A 36 8.31 -12.92 -5.74
CA ASN A 36 8.05 -14.23 -6.36
C ASN A 36 7.59 -14.10 -7.82
N TYR A 37 7.76 -12.93 -8.45
CA TYR A 37 7.36 -12.59 -9.83
C TYR A 37 5.84 -12.62 -10.07
N SER A 38 5.04 -12.79 -9.02
CA SER A 38 3.59 -12.64 -9.12
C SER A 38 3.24 -11.16 -9.16
N THR A 39 2.18 -10.79 -9.87
CA THR A 39 1.68 -9.42 -9.93
C THR A 39 0.29 -9.33 -9.32
N VAL A 40 0.05 -8.25 -8.58
CA VAL A 40 -1.22 -7.96 -7.91
C VAL A 40 -1.73 -6.64 -8.47
N HIS A 41 -2.83 -6.71 -9.24
CA HIS A 41 -3.50 -5.52 -9.77
C HIS A 41 -4.71 -5.21 -8.90
N GLY A 42 -4.88 -3.95 -8.50
CA GLY A 42 -6.07 -3.53 -7.75
C GLY A 42 -6.02 -2.07 -7.34
N ILE A 43 -6.95 -1.67 -6.47
CA ILE A 43 -7.05 -0.31 -5.93
C ILE A 43 -6.33 -0.25 -4.59
N LEU A 44 -5.38 0.66 -4.45
CA LEU A 44 -4.67 0.88 -3.18
C LEU A 44 -5.64 1.41 -2.11
N ALA A 45 -5.76 0.71 -0.99
CA ALA A 45 -6.65 1.08 0.13
C ALA A 45 -5.89 1.61 1.35
N GLY A 46 -4.59 1.33 1.45
CA GLY A 46 -3.74 1.83 2.53
C GLY A 46 -2.30 1.32 2.39
N CYS A 47 -1.37 2.08 2.95
CA CYS A 47 0.05 1.71 3.04
C CYS A 47 0.61 2.17 4.38
N ASP A 48 1.20 1.27 5.16
CA ASP A 48 1.89 1.64 6.39
C ASP A 48 3.35 2.09 6.14
N ASP A 49 4.03 2.52 7.20
CA ASP A 49 5.40 3.01 7.15
C ASP A 49 6.42 1.90 6.80
N ALA A 50 6.00 0.63 6.90
CA ALA A 50 6.81 -0.54 6.55
C ALA A 50 6.53 -1.04 5.11
N MET A 51 5.74 -0.28 4.32
CA MET A 51 5.28 -0.65 2.99
C MET A 51 4.46 -1.95 2.95
N ASN A 52 3.74 -2.26 4.03
CA ASN A 52 2.64 -3.22 3.95
C ASN A 52 1.45 -2.53 3.28
N ILE A 53 0.88 -3.21 2.29
CA ILE A 53 -0.13 -2.64 1.40
C ILE A 53 -1.47 -3.36 1.60
N GLU A 54 -2.54 -2.59 1.81
CA GLU A 54 -3.92 -3.06 1.73
C GLU A 54 -4.51 -2.69 0.37
N MET A 55 -5.20 -3.63 -0.28
CA MET A 55 -5.77 -3.43 -1.62
C MET A 55 -7.23 -3.91 -1.70
N LYS A 56 -8.00 -3.27 -2.59
CA LYS A 56 -9.40 -3.60 -2.92
C LYS A 56 -9.51 -3.94 -4.41
N ALA A 57 -10.57 -4.66 -4.80
CA ALA A 57 -10.84 -5.06 -6.18
C ALA A 57 -9.62 -5.71 -6.85
N VAL A 58 -9.08 -6.74 -6.21
CA VAL A 58 -7.77 -7.31 -6.54
C VAL A 58 -7.90 -8.46 -7.55
N THR A 59 -7.03 -8.45 -8.56
CA THR A 59 -6.73 -9.59 -9.44
C THR A 59 -5.29 -10.01 -9.21
N VAL A 60 -5.07 -11.30 -8.94
CA VAL A 60 -3.72 -11.86 -8.72
C VAL A 60 -3.32 -12.66 -9.96
N HIS A 61 -2.13 -12.36 -10.49
CA HIS A 61 -1.51 -13.11 -11.56
C HIS A 61 -0.24 -13.79 -11.02
N ASP A 62 -0.33 -15.10 -10.82
CA ASP A 62 0.83 -15.88 -10.43
C ASP A 62 1.76 -16.08 -11.64
N SER A 63 3.05 -15.88 -11.44
CA SER A 63 4.03 -16.35 -12.42
C SER A 63 4.11 -17.88 -12.30
N LYS A 64 3.48 -18.59 -13.22
CA LYS A 64 3.76 -20.02 -13.39
C LYS A 64 5.20 -20.14 -13.93
N ARG A 65 6.10 -20.61 -13.06
CA ARG A 65 7.39 -21.17 -13.50
C ARG A 65 7.17 -22.51 -14.19
#